data_AF-A0ABD6T6R9-F1
#
_entry.id   AF-A0ABD6T6R9-F1
#
_cell.length_a   1.000
_cell.length_b   1.000
_cell.length_c   1.000
_cell.angle_alpha   90.00
_cell.angle_beta   90.00
_cell.angle_gamma   90.00
#
_symmetry.space_group_name_H-M   'P 1'
#
loop_
_entity.id
_entity.type
_entity.pdbx_description
1 polymer ?
#
loop_
_entity_poly.entity_id
_entity_poly.type
_entity_poly.pdbx_seq_one_letter_code
_entity_poly.pdbx_strand_id
1 'polypeptide(L)'
;MSRLITSIKSTIQLFRAPKRMGEIIEYQKCLYLIIGIEHFKIYGQQMLIWYTVQNLEKHDFISKQTEYPEHGLEEMCVQYKYDDKRFDSLQLGRTIPYKDEQYKVIEYTDIVLKGTDIEVSFLARKVIPINRKEAKTRYFTEKRKKLAIDIV
;
A
#
# COMPACT_ATOMS: atom_id res chain seq x y z
N MET A 1 -10.37 7.90 25.80
CA MET A 1 -9.15 8.65 25.40
C MET A 1 -8.95 8.45 23.91
N SER A 2 -8.92 9.52 23.11
CA SER A 2 -8.57 9.44 21.68
C SER A 2 -7.12 8.95 21.53
N ARG A 3 -6.76 8.21 20.47
CA ARG A 3 -5.36 7.79 20.22
C ARG A 3 -4.60 8.93 19.52
N LEU A 4 -3.27 8.98 19.67
CA LEU A 4 -2.43 9.94 18.92
C LEU A 4 -2.50 9.62 17.42
N ILE A 5 -2.24 8.36 17.07
CA ILE A 5 -2.40 7.85 15.70
C ILE A 5 -3.63 6.96 15.65
N THR A 6 -4.45 7.14 14.62
CA THR A 6 -5.63 6.31 14.37
C THR A 6 -5.93 6.25 12.88
N SER A 7 -6.95 5.47 12.51
CA SER A 7 -7.35 5.27 11.13
C SER A 7 -8.71 5.90 10.91
N ILE A 8 -8.86 6.73 9.88
CA ILE A 8 -10.15 7.31 9.48
C ILE A 8 -10.51 6.79 8.10
N LYS A 9 -11.72 6.22 8.01
CA LYS A 9 -12.32 5.82 6.75
C LYS A 9 -13.07 7.00 6.14
N SER A 10 -12.68 7.41 4.95
CA SER A 10 -13.40 8.38 4.12
C SER A 10 -14.10 7.68 2.95
N THR A 11 -15.30 8.14 2.61
CA THR A 11 -16.01 7.69 1.41
C THR A 11 -16.22 8.91 0.53
N ILE A 12 -15.74 8.83 -0.71
CA ILE A 12 -15.86 9.91 -1.69
C ILE A 12 -16.49 9.38 -2.98
N GLN A 13 -17.15 10.27 -3.70
CA GLN A 13 -17.59 9.99 -5.07
C GLN A 13 -16.38 10.15 -6.00
N LEU A 14 -16.30 9.35 -7.07
CA LEU A 14 -15.20 9.36 -8.04
C LEU A 14 -15.01 10.68 -8.82
N PHE A 15 -15.86 11.68 -8.58
CA PHE A 15 -15.74 13.03 -9.15
C PHE A 15 -15.25 14.07 -8.14
N ARG A 16 -15.02 13.68 -6.88
CA ARG A 16 -14.53 14.55 -5.81
C ARG A 16 -13.13 14.12 -5.42
N ALA A 17 -12.16 15.01 -5.55
CA ALA A 17 -10.77 14.71 -5.20
C ALA A 17 -10.65 14.16 -3.76
N PRO A 18 -9.94 13.04 -3.57
CA PRO A 18 -9.59 12.56 -2.24
C PRO A 18 -8.73 13.57 -1.51
N LYS A 19 -8.75 13.50 -0.18
CA LYS A 19 -7.80 14.23 0.64
C LYS A 19 -6.41 13.61 0.50
N ARG A 20 -5.38 14.45 0.51
CA ARG A 20 -3.98 14.06 0.36
C ARG A 20 -3.26 13.99 1.69
N MET A 21 -2.12 13.31 1.72
CA MET A 21 -1.20 13.39 2.85
C MET A 21 -0.79 14.85 3.10
N GLY A 22 -0.68 15.24 4.36
CA GLY A 22 -0.44 16.62 4.79
C GLY A 22 -1.71 17.47 4.92
N GLU A 23 -2.86 17.02 4.41
CA GLU A 23 -4.12 17.75 4.60
C GLU A 23 -4.80 17.41 5.94
N ILE A 24 -5.65 18.33 6.40
CA ILE A 24 -6.43 18.17 7.64
C ILE A 24 -7.83 17.63 7.31
N ILE A 25 -8.30 16.68 8.12
CA ILE A 25 -9.66 16.17 8.13
C ILE A 25 -10.31 16.41 9.50
N GLU A 26 -11.55 16.89 9.51
CA GLU A 26 -12.36 16.97 10.72
C GLU A 26 -13.19 15.69 10.88
N TYR A 27 -13.12 15.07 12.04
CA TYR A 27 -13.92 13.89 12.38
C TYR A 27 -14.35 13.95 13.83
N GLN A 28 -15.64 13.79 14.10
CA GLN A 28 -16.21 13.87 15.46
C GLN A 28 -15.80 15.16 16.23
N LYS A 29 -15.73 16.30 15.53
CA LYS A 29 -15.31 17.61 16.06
C LYS A 29 -13.84 17.69 16.52
N CYS A 30 -13.01 16.75 16.09
CA CYS A 30 -11.56 16.79 16.29
C CYS A 30 -10.85 16.96 14.95
N LEU A 31 -9.75 17.71 14.96
CA LEU A 31 -8.91 17.90 13.78
C LEU A 31 -7.81 16.82 13.73
N TYR A 32 -7.64 16.24 12.55
CA TYR A 32 -6.66 15.21 12.30
C TYR A 32 -5.81 15.55 11.07
N LEU A 33 -4.50 15.37 11.17
CA LEU A 33 -3.59 15.46 10.03
C LEU A 33 -3.47 14.10 9.34
N ILE A 34 -3.63 14.04 8.03
CA ILE A 34 -3.40 12.82 7.25
C ILE A 34 -1.89 12.64 7.09
N ILE A 35 -1.37 11.51 7.56
CA ILE A 35 0.06 11.18 7.52
C ILE A 35 0.36 9.90 6.73
N GLY A 36 -0.67 9.22 6.22
CA GLY A 36 -0.50 8.01 5.42
C GLY A 36 -1.81 7.53 4.82
N ILE A 37 -1.73 6.65 3.83
CA ILE A 37 -2.87 5.97 3.22
C ILE A 37 -2.68 4.47 3.45
N GLU A 38 -3.57 3.87 4.23
CA GLU A 38 -3.49 2.45 4.60
C GLU A 38 -4.06 1.54 3.51
N HIS A 39 -5.15 1.99 2.90
CA HIS A 39 -5.94 1.15 2.00
C HIS A 39 -6.90 1.99 1.19
N PHE A 40 -7.23 1.53 -0.01
CA PHE A 40 -8.36 2.05 -0.77
C PHE A 40 -9.13 0.90 -1.44
N LYS A 41 -10.42 1.13 -1.65
CA LYS A 41 -11.31 0.27 -2.44
C LYS A 41 -12.19 1.12 -3.33
N ILE A 42 -12.44 0.65 -4.53
CA ILE A 42 -13.41 1.25 -5.43
C ILE A 42 -14.64 0.35 -5.48
N TYR A 43 -15.81 0.93 -5.30
CA TYR A 43 -17.10 0.24 -5.35
C TYR A 43 -18.10 1.08 -6.13
N GLY A 44 -18.43 0.64 -7.34
CA GLY A 44 -19.28 1.40 -8.25
C GLY A 44 -18.70 2.79 -8.51
N GLN A 45 -19.45 3.83 -8.12
CA GLN A 45 -19.06 5.23 -8.29
C GLN A 45 -18.37 5.83 -7.04
N GLN A 46 -18.09 5.01 -6.03
CA GLN A 46 -17.50 5.45 -4.77
C GLN A 46 -16.10 4.88 -4.59
N MET A 47 -15.24 5.67 -3.95
CA MET A 47 -13.95 5.24 -3.47
C MET A 47 -13.92 5.38 -1.95
N LEU A 48 -13.55 4.30 -1.29
CA LEU A 48 -13.37 4.23 0.15
C LEU A 48 -11.87 4.25 0.41
N ILE A 49 -11.40 5.20 1.21
CA ILE A 49 -10.00 5.34 1.57
C ILE A 49 -9.86 5.28 3.08
N TRP A 50 -8.90 4.50 3.56
CA TRP A 50 -8.49 4.47 4.95
C TRP A 50 -7.20 5.27 5.08
N TYR A 51 -7.27 6.35 5.83
CA TYR A 51 -6.14 7.21 6.11
C TYR A 51 -5.56 6.88 7.47
N THR A 52 -4.24 6.80 7.55
CA THR A 52 -3.51 6.93 8.81
C THR A 52 -3.50 8.40 9.18
N VAL A 53 -3.99 8.75 10.35
CA VAL A 53 -4.08 10.14 10.80
C VAL A 53 -3.49 10.36 12.18
N GLN A 54 -2.95 11.56 12.39
CA GLN A 54 -2.51 12.05 13.68
C GLN A 54 -3.56 13.02 14.27
N ASN A 55 -3.97 12.77 15.50
CA ASN A 55 -4.84 13.67 16.26
C ASN A 55 -4.06 14.94 16.66
N LEU A 56 -4.54 16.10 16.19
CA LEU A 56 -3.89 17.39 16.46
C LEU A 56 -4.18 17.93 17.86
N GLU A 57 -5.22 17.44 18.55
CA GLU A 57 -5.55 17.82 19.94
C GLU A 57 -4.61 17.17 20.97
N LYS A 58 -3.74 16.25 20.52
CA LYS A 58 -2.77 15.56 21.38
C LYS A 58 -1.39 16.16 21.21
N HIS A 59 -0.95 16.91 22.21
CA HIS A 59 0.33 17.61 22.19
C HIS A 59 1.45 16.89 22.96
N ASP A 60 1.10 16.00 23.88
CA ASP A 60 2.07 15.24 24.67
C ASP A 60 2.52 13.97 23.93
N PHE A 61 3.43 14.15 22.98
CA PHE A 61 4.08 13.05 22.26
C PHE A 61 5.52 13.39 21.89
N ILE A 62 6.36 12.36 21.78
CA ILE A 62 7.75 12.51 21.35
C ILE A 62 7.83 12.24 19.86
N SER A 63 8.09 13.28 19.06
CA SER A 63 8.47 13.08 17.66
C SER A 63 9.92 12.62 17.58
N LYS A 64 10.16 11.37 17.15
CA LYS A 64 11.48 10.99 16.66
C LYS A 64 11.47 11.23 15.16
N GLN A 65 12.30 12.16 14.67
CA GLN A 65 12.64 12.20 13.25
C GLN A 65 13.22 10.84 12.91
N THR A 66 12.46 10.05 12.16
CA THR A 66 12.99 8.84 11.56
C THR A 66 13.56 9.31 10.24
N GLU A 67 14.89 9.32 10.13
CA GLU A 67 15.53 9.18 8.83
C GLU A 67 15.07 7.83 8.30
N TYR A 68 13.98 7.79 7.54
CA TYR A 68 13.64 6.61 6.78
C TYR A 68 14.73 6.51 5.72
N PRO A 69 15.62 5.51 5.78
CA PRO A 69 16.48 5.27 4.65
C PRO A 69 15.54 4.70 3.59
N GLU A 70 15.14 5.51 2.61
CA GLU A 70 14.45 5.07 1.38
C GLU A 70 15.33 4.12 0.54
N HIS A 71 16.38 3.54 1.13
CA HIS A 71 17.33 2.66 0.48
C HIS A 71 16.61 1.45 -0.10
N GLY A 72 16.46 1.47 -1.43
CA GLY A 72 15.85 0.39 -2.22
C GLY A 72 14.33 0.47 -2.35
N LEU A 73 13.69 1.58 -1.94
CA LEU A 73 12.32 1.89 -2.34
C LEU A 73 12.34 2.69 -3.64
N GLU A 74 11.45 2.35 -4.55
CA GLU A 74 11.23 3.03 -5.82
C GLU A 74 9.82 3.61 -5.81
N GLU A 75 9.71 4.91 -6.10
CA GLU A 75 8.41 5.55 -6.33
C GLU A 75 7.86 5.08 -7.68
N MET A 76 6.65 4.53 -7.67
CA MET A 76 5.95 4.06 -8.85
C MET A 76 4.58 4.69 -8.93
N CYS A 77 4.05 4.79 -10.14
CA CYS A 77 2.74 5.35 -10.40
C CYS A 77 2.02 4.50 -11.45
N VAL A 78 0.74 4.27 -11.22
CA VAL A 78 -0.16 3.63 -12.19
C VAL A 78 -1.38 4.50 -12.43
N GLN A 79 -1.86 4.50 -13.68
CA GLN A 79 -3.11 5.16 -14.06
C GLN A 79 -4.01 4.14 -14.73
N TYR A 80 -5.14 3.84 -14.11
CA TYR A 80 -6.15 2.92 -14.65
C TYR A 80 -7.54 3.56 -14.62
N LYS A 81 -8.46 3.03 -15.43
CA LYS A 81 -9.88 3.39 -15.32
C LYS A 81 -10.44 2.93 -13.98
N TYR A 82 -11.41 3.65 -13.44
CA TYR A 82 -11.97 3.37 -12.11
C TYR A 82 -12.50 1.94 -11.90
N ASP A 83 -12.92 1.24 -12.96
CA ASP A 83 -13.46 -0.12 -12.94
C ASP A 83 -12.41 -1.21 -13.25
N ASP A 84 -11.13 -0.83 -13.34
CA ASP A 84 -10.06 -1.74 -13.70
C ASP A 84 -9.70 -2.70 -12.55
N LYS A 85 -9.77 -4.00 -12.83
CA LYS A 85 -9.47 -5.08 -11.86
C LYS A 85 -8.01 -5.07 -11.39
N ARG A 86 -7.10 -4.37 -12.07
CA ARG A 86 -5.70 -4.26 -11.65
C ARG A 86 -5.55 -3.57 -10.28
N PHE A 87 -6.54 -2.78 -9.84
CA PHE A 87 -6.55 -2.24 -8.48
C PHE A 87 -6.62 -3.33 -7.40
N ASP A 88 -7.16 -4.51 -7.70
CA ASP A 88 -7.15 -5.64 -6.76
C ASP A 88 -5.73 -6.16 -6.53
N SER A 89 -4.86 -6.11 -7.55
CA SER A 89 -3.44 -6.47 -7.41
C SER A 89 -2.60 -5.36 -6.79
N LEU A 90 -3.03 -4.10 -6.92
CA LEU A 90 -2.38 -2.93 -6.34
C LEU A 90 -2.77 -2.76 -4.86
N GLN A 91 -2.44 -3.77 -4.05
CA GLN A 91 -2.70 -3.76 -2.61
C GLN A 91 -1.39 -3.81 -1.83
N LEU A 92 -1.31 -3.09 -0.71
CA LEU A 92 -0.14 -3.13 0.16
C LEU A 92 0.25 -4.58 0.48
N GLY A 93 1.54 -4.88 0.36
CA GLY A 93 2.08 -6.21 0.58
C GLY A 93 2.00 -7.17 -0.60
N ARG A 94 1.21 -6.88 -1.66
CA ARG A 94 1.19 -7.66 -2.90
C ARG A 94 2.35 -7.28 -3.82
N THR A 95 2.61 -8.14 -4.80
CA THR A 95 3.59 -7.87 -5.85
C THR A 95 2.92 -7.46 -7.15
N ILE A 96 3.57 -6.55 -7.87
CA ILE A 96 3.19 -6.11 -9.21
C ILE A 96 4.35 -6.35 -10.18
N PRO A 97 4.06 -6.75 -11.43
CA PRO A 97 5.08 -6.88 -12.47
C PRO A 97 5.44 -5.51 -13.07
N TYR A 98 6.72 -5.27 -13.35
CA TYR A 98 7.20 -4.14 -14.15
C TYR A 98 8.53 -4.46 -14.82
N LYS A 99 8.64 -4.28 -16.14
CA LYS A 99 9.86 -4.52 -16.95
C LYS A 99 10.58 -5.84 -16.62
N ASP A 100 9.85 -6.96 -16.68
CA ASP A 100 10.32 -8.32 -16.35
C ASP A 100 10.71 -8.57 -14.89
N GLU A 101 10.50 -7.59 -14.01
CA GLU A 101 10.80 -7.65 -12.58
C GLU A 101 9.51 -7.66 -11.75
N GLN A 102 9.67 -7.94 -10.45
CA GLN A 102 8.58 -7.99 -9.49
C GLN A 102 8.84 -7.00 -8.37
N TYR A 103 7.83 -6.20 -8.05
CA TYR A 103 7.90 -5.16 -7.04
C TYR A 103 6.83 -5.38 -6.00
N LYS A 104 7.21 -5.35 -4.71
CA LYS A 104 6.26 -5.41 -3.60
C LYS A 104 5.81 -4.00 -3.25
N VAL A 105 4.51 -3.75 -3.26
CA VAL A 105 3.91 -2.48 -2.84
C VAL A 105 4.08 -2.34 -1.33
N ILE A 106 4.65 -1.23 -0.87
CA ILE A 106 4.97 -0.97 0.54
C ILE A 106 4.01 0.04 1.15
N GLU A 107 3.81 1.17 0.49
CA GLU A 107 3.00 2.29 0.98
C GLU A 107 2.42 3.07 -0.19
N TYR A 108 1.19 3.58 -0.05
CA TYR A 108 0.64 4.53 -1.02
C TYR A 108 1.03 5.95 -0.64
N THR A 109 1.45 6.73 -1.63
CA THR A 109 1.91 8.12 -1.46
C THR A 109 0.85 9.11 -1.92
N ASP A 110 0.07 8.79 -2.96
CA ASP A 110 -1.01 9.67 -3.43
C ASP A 110 -2.09 8.91 -4.20
N ILE A 111 -3.30 9.47 -4.23
CA ILE A 111 -4.40 9.02 -5.08
C ILE A 111 -5.00 10.25 -5.75
N VAL A 112 -4.99 10.29 -7.08
CA VAL A 112 -5.49 11.42 -7.87
C VAL A 112 -6.55 10.95 -8.85
N LEU A 113 -7.69 11.66 -8.88
CA LEU A 113 -8.76 11.41 -9.84
C LEU A 113 -8.57 12.28 -11.08
N LYS A 114 -8.45 11.65 -12.25
CA LYS A 114 -8.26 12.27 -13.57
C LYS A 114 -9.42 11.89 -14.50
N GLY A 115 -10.57 12.53 -14.33
CA GLY A 115 -11.77 12.22 -15.10
C GLY A 115 -12.31 10.84 -14.74
N THR A 116 -12.25 9.88 -15.67
CA THR A 116 -12.61 8.47 -15.43
C THR A 116 -11.46 7.63 -14.90
N ASP A 117 -10.27 8.19 -14.88
CA ASP A 117 -9.05 7.49 -14.50
C ASP A 117 -8.69 7.81 -13.07
N ILE A 118 -8.07 6.85 -12.41
CA ILE A 118 -7.52 6.96 -11.07
C ILE A 118 -6.03 6.70 -11.21
N GLU A 119 -5.26 7.69 -10.79
CA GLU A 119 -3.82 7.61 -10.64
C GLU A 119 -3.50 7.28 -9.18
N VAL A 120 -2.66 6.27 -8.97
CA VAL A 120 -2.20 5.87 -7.64
C VAL A 120 -0.68 5.86 -7.65
N SER A 121 -0.10 6.65 -6.78
CA SER A 121 1.33 6.71 -6.52
C SER A 121 1.66 5.91 -5.26
N PHE A 122 2.77 5.18 -5.28
CA PHE A 122 3.16 4.29 -4.20
C PHE A 122 4.66 3.98 -4.21
N LEU A 123 5.19 3.75 -3.02
CA LEU A 123 6.54 3.21 -2.83
C LEU A 123 6.50 1.69 -2.97
N ALA A 124 7.41 1.16 -3.76
CA ALA A 124 7.57 -0.26 -3.97
C ALA A 124 9.02 -0.71 -3.79
N ARG A 125 9.22 -1.97 -3.40
CA ARG A 125 10.54 -2.58 -3.29
C ARG A 125 10.68 -3.73 -4.25
N LYS A 126 11.76 -3.76 -5.02
CA LYS A 126 12.09 -4.89 -5.89
C LYS A 126 12.20 -6.20 -5.09
N VAL A 127 11.56 -7.24 -5.58
CA VAL A 127 11.62 -8.60 -5.04
C VAL A 127 12.75 -9.34 -5.73
N ILE A 128 13.81 -9.64 -4.98
CA ILE A 128 15.01 -10.31 -5.48
C ILE A 128 14.86 -11.82 -5.28
N PRO A 129 14.99 -12.64 -6.34
CA PRO A 129 14.94 -14.09 -6.20
C PRO A 129 16.17 -14.61 -5.43
N ILE A 130 16.01 -15.73 -4.74
CA ILE A 130 17.15 -16.46 -4.16
C ILE A 130 18.09 -16.95 -5.26
N ASN A 131 19.34 -17.24 -4.90
CA ASN A 131 20.32 -17.70 -5.88
C ASN A 131 19.92 -19.03 -6.53
N ARG A 132 20.33 -19.24 -7.78
CA ARG A 132 19.94 -20.41 -8.59
C ARG A 132 20.39 -21.74 -7.98
N LYS A 133 21.57 -21.78 -7.36
CA LYS A 133 22.13 -23.00 -6.76
C LYS A 133 21.27 -23.45 -5.59
N GLU A 134 20.93 -22.52 -4.71
CA GLU A 134 20.08 -22.72 -3.56
C GLU A 134 18.67 -23.15 -3.97
N ALA A 135 18.07 -22.49 -4.96
CA ALA A 135 16.77 -22.87 -5.50
C ALA A 135 16.77 -24.33 -6.01
N LYS A 136 17.79 -24.73 -6.79
CA LYS A 136 17.93 -26.10 -7.26
C LYS A 136 18.11 -27.10 -6.11
N THR A 137 18.97 -26.79 -5.14
CA THR A 137 19.19 -27.66 -3.97
C THR A 137 17.90 -27.86 -3.19
N ARG A 138 17.17 -26.79 -2.86
CA ARG A 138 15.88 -26.86 -2.16
C ARG A 138 14.86 -27.69 -2.95
N TYR A 139 14.78 -27.50 -4.27
CA TYR A 139 13.90 -28.29 -5.14
C TYR A 139 14.21 -29.79 -5.09
N PHE A 140 15.47 -30.19 -5.24
CA PHE A 140 15.85 -31.60 -5.21
C PHE A 140 15.63 -32.24 -3.85
N THR A 141 15.90 -31.51 -2.76
CA THR A 141 15.63 -31.97 -1.40
C THR A 141 14.14 -32.26 -1.20
N GLU A 142 13.26 -31.33 -1.58
CA GLU A 142 11.81 -31.54 -1.45
C GLU A 142 11.29 -32.64 -2.39
N LYS A 143 11.83 -32.76 -3.60
CA LYS A 143 11.46 -33.85 -4.53
C LYS A 143 11.84 -35.23 -3.97
N ARG A 144 13.02 -35.36 -3.37
CA ARG A 144 13.45 -36.61 -2.72
C ARG A 144 12.57 -36.97 -1.53
N LYS A 145 12.20 -35.99 -0.69
CA LYS A 145 11.26 -36.21 0.42
C LYS A 145 9.92 -36.78 -0.06
N LYS A 146 9.35 -36.20 -1.12
CA LYS A 146 8.09 -36.70 -1.71
C LYS A 146 8.22 -38.14 -2.20
N LEU A 147 9.27 -38.44 -2.97
CA LEU A 147 9.50 -39.79 -3.49
C LEU A 147 9.76 -40.84 -2.39
N ALA A 148 10.34 -40.44 -1.25
CA ALA A 148 10.56 -41.35 -0.12
C ALA A 148 9.26 -41.66 0.66
N ILE A 149 8.23 -40.81 0.53
CA ILE A 149 6.90 -41.02 1.13
C ILE A 149 6.05 -41.97 0.26
N ASP A 150 6.30 -42.01 -1.06
CA ASP A 150 5.56 -42.86 -2.02
C ASP A 150 6.03 -44.34 -2.05
N ILE A 151 6.94 -44.78 -1.16
CA ILE A 151 7.47 -46.16 -1.09
C ILE A 151 6.88 -46.90 0.13
N VAL A 152 5.57 -46.78 0.36
CA VAL A 152 4.82 -47.59 1.35
C VAL A 152 3.57 -48.15 0.71
#